data_AF-A0A7C2V1H8-F1
#
_entry.id   AF-A0A7C2V1H8-F1
#
_cell.length_a   1.000
_cell.length_b   1.000
_cell.length_c   1.000
_cell.angle_alpha   90.00
_cell.angle_beta   90.00
_cell.angle_gamma   90.00
#
_symmetry.space_group_name_H-M   'P 1'
#
loop_
_entity.id
_entity.type
_entity.pdbx_description
1 polymer ?
#
loop_
_entity_poly.entity_id
_entity_poly.type
_entity_poly.pdbx_seq_one_letter_code
_entity_poly.pdbx_strand_id
1 'polypeptide(L)'
;MVSSRANGSLGVSRGVLAAVVVAVVVVAVAGGLVGYYVTHPPTKTVTVTTSTATTVTTATTVTTATTAVTTTATTTTATVAVVTTTTSVPYTVKLTAPTPSELIDVSQVAAPDCLDLATGFYVQDGPIFAVVFQGLVGFNGSNYMQIVPVIAKNWTTSDYQHWYFYIRHHVWFSNGDPVNATTVWFSIYRTILMGQGPGISNYGNILYNVTESSITGYFIPWGACHALAYATGNNAYLSNATLCAYALANVLSNFNIANSTIQKIMSYPNQAIVVINPFEVEITTLKPYPLFLTDIAAWWGFVVDPTFIDSHGGVAPNSPNTELCTTPMPGTGPYVIKSYTPGEELLMVNNTNYWVYYYYEHGEAGEIPWIIQPAHIKYIDVKYGLSTTDRIEDFVKNIAQITYVSTITMPELVKLYSAATGI
;
A
#
# COMPACT_ATOMS: atom_id res chain seq x y z
N MET A 1 39.58 76.70 2.61
CA MET A 1 38.11 76.53 2.66
C MET A 1 37.81 75.04 2.69
N VAL A 2 37.57 74.48 3.87
CA VAL A 2 37.04 73.11 4.02
C VAL A 2 35.87 73.23 5.00
N SER A 3 34.66 73.07 4.46
CA SER A 3 33.40 73.06 5.20
C SER A 3 33.16 71.64 5.72
N SER A 4 33.02 71.50 7.04
CA SER A 4 32.61 70.24 7.66
C SER A 4 31.09 70.03 7.48
N ARG A 5 30.71 68.98 6.76
CA ARG A 5 29.36 68.41 6.83
C ARG A 5 29.35 67.28 7.86
N ALA A 6 28.63 67.50 8.95
CA ALA A 6 28.29 66.45 9.89
C ALA A 6 27.16 65.59 9.29
N ASN A 7 27.45 64.34 8.94
CA ASN A 7 26.43 63.32 8.70
C ASN A 7 26.04 62.71 10.05
N GLY A 8 24.90 63.15 10.59
CA GLY A 8 24.28 62.47 11.72
C GLY A 8 23.72 61.13 11.27
N SER A 9 24.37 60.04 11.66
CA SER A 9 23.78 58.71 11.54
C SER A 9 22.63 58.60 12.55
N LEU A 10 21.40 58.56 12.07
CA LEU A 10 20.23 58.19 12.88
C LEU A 10 20.41 56.73 13.34
N GLY A 11 20.94 56.57 14.55
CA GLY A 11 21.04 55.28 15.21
C GLY A 11 19.65 54.78 15.55
N VAL A 12 19.12 53.86 14.75
CA VAL A 12 17.89 53.13 15.08
C VAL A 12 18.18 52.32 16.33
N SER A 13 17.46 52.60 17.43
CA SER A 13 17.68 51.90 18.69
C SER A 13 17.38 50.41 18.50
N ARG A 14 18.11 49.55 19.23
CA ARG A 14 17.92 48.08 19.17
C ARG A 14 16.47 47.66 19.44
N GLY A 15 15.71 48.46 20.19
CA GLY A 15 14.28 48.25 20.44
C GLY A 15 13.40 48.48 19.21
N VAL A 16 13.72 49.48 18.38
CA VAL A 16 12.98 49.75 17.13
C VAL A 16 13.30 48.68 16.08
N LEU A 17 14.55 48.21 16.01
CA LEU A 17 14.94 47.13 15.11
C LEU A 17 14.25 45.80 15.50
N ALA A 18 14.17 45.50 16.79
CA ALA A 18 13.45 44.33 17.29
C ALA A 18 11.94 44.42 16.99
N ALA A 19 11.32 45.60 17.16
CA ALA A 19 9.90 45.79 16.86
C ALA A 19 9.59 45.63 15.36
N VAL A 20 10.47 46.11 14.47
CA VAL A 20 10.31 45.94 13.01
C VAL A 20 10.48 44.47 12.62
N VAL A 21 11.45 43.75 13.19
CA VAL A 21 11.64 42.32 12.92
C VAL A 21 10.42 41.51 13.39
N VAL A 22 9.89 41.80 14.58
CA VAL A 22 8.67 41.14 15.08
C VAL A 22 7.48 41.45 14.19
N ALA A 23 7.31 42.71 13.75
CA ALA A 23 6.22 43.06 12.84
C ALA A 23 6.33 42.34 11.48
N VAL A 24 7.54 42.23 10.91
CA VAL A 24 7.78 41.50 9.66
C VAL A 24 7.52 40.00 9.82
N VAL A 25 7.93 39.40 10.94
CA VAL A 25 7.65 37.99 11.23
C VAL A 25 6.15 37.75 11.41
N VAL A 26 5.43 38.63 12.11
CA VAL A 26 3.97 38.50 12.29
C VAL A 26 3.23 38.62 10.96
N VAL A 27 3.65 39.54 10.07
CA VAL A 27 3.04 39.69 8.73
C VAL A 27 3.38 38.49 7.84
N ALA A 28 4.60 37.96 7.91
CA ALA A 28 4.98 36.76 7.17
C ALA A 28 4.22 35.50 7.65
N VAL A 29 4.02 35.36 8.97
CA VAL A 29 3.23 34.27 9.57
C VAL A 29 1.75 34.41 9.22
N ALA A 30 1.20 35.63 9.25
CA ALA A 30 -0.17 35.88 8.84
C ALA A 30 -0.39 35.60 7.34
N GLY A 31 0.55 36.01 6.48
CA GLY A 31 0.53 35.71 5.05
C GLY A 31 0.65 34.22 4.74
N GLY A 32 1.52 33.50 5.47
CA GLY A 32 1.67 32.05 5.38
C GLY A 32 0.42 31.28 5.84
N LEU A 33 -0.22 31.73 6.93
CA LEU A 33 -1.48 31.15 7.41
C LEU A 33 -2.63 31.37 6.41
N VAL A 34 -2.74 32.56 5.82
CA VAL A 34 -3.76 32.82 4.79
C VAL A 34 -3.51 31.98 3.54
N GLY A 35 -2.25 31.84 3.08
CA GLY A 35 -1.89 30.96 1.97
C GLY A 35 -2.17 29.47 2.25
N TYR A 36 -1.95 29.03 3.49
CA TYR A 36 -2.26 27.67 3.94
C TYR A 36 -3.78 27.39 3.92
N TYR A 37 -4.62 28.29 4.44
CA TYR A 37 -6.07 28.08 4.45
C TYR A 37 -6.74 28.22 3.07
N VAL A 38 -6.10 28.91 2.12
CA VAL A 38 -6.56 28.98 0.72
C VAL A 38 -6.22 27.70 -0.04
N THR A 39 -5.12 27.02 0.32
CA THR A 39 -4.68 25.76 -0.33
C THR A 39 -5.19 24.51 0.40
N HIS A 40 -5.65 24.63 1.65
CA HIS A 40 -6.20 23.55 2.48
C HIS A 40 -7.48 24.02 3.20
N PRO A 41 -8.66 23.99 2.54
CA PRO A 41 -9.90 24.37 3.19
C PRO A 41 -10.25 23.38 4.32
N PRO A 42 -10.72 23.86 5.50
CA PRO A 42 -11.05 22.97 6.61
C PRO A 42 -12.23 22.06 6.25
N THR A 43 -12.05 20.77 6.49
CA THR A 43 -13.06 19.74 6.31
C THR A 43 -14.27 20.00 7.22
N LYS A 44 -15.48 20.00 6.66
CA LYS A 44 -16.72 20.16 7.43
C LYS A 44 -16.90 18.96 8.35
N THR A 45 -16.88 19.19 9.67
CA THR A 45 -17.26 18.20 10.68
C THR A 45 -18.73 17.83 10.52
N VAL A 46 -19.00 16.57 10.15
CA VAL A 46 -20.36 16.00 10.16
C VAL A 46 -20.59 15.41 11.55
N THR A 47 -21.49 16.01 12.32
CA THR A 47 -21.97 15.46 13.58
C THR A 47 -22.85 14.24 13.29
N VAL A 48 -22.37 13.04 13.62
CA VAL A 48 -23.14 11.80 13.54
C VAL A 48 -24.05 11.71 14.77
N THR A 49 -25.36 11.93 14.56
CA THR A 49 -26.38 11.60 15.57
C THR A 49 -26.77 10.15 15.40
N THR A 50 -26.32 9.28 16.31
CA THR A 50 -26.79 7.89 16.43
C THR A 50 -28.26 7.86 16.85
N SER A 51 -29.15 7.30 16.02
CA SER A 51 -30.49 6.89 16.45
C SER A 51 -30.55 5.38 16.63
N THR A 52 -30.77 4.94 17.87
CA THR A 52 -31.06 3.57 18.25
C THR A 52 -32.42 3.15 17.68
N ALA A 53 -32.46 2.10 16.88
CA ALA A 53 -33.71 1.52 16.37
C ALA A 53 -34.29 0.55 17.40
N THR A 54 -35.41 0.93 18.02
CA THR A 54 -36.23 0.05 18.88
C THR A 54 -37.21 -0.72 18.01
N THR A 55 -37.18 -2.05 18.08
CA THR A 55 -38.12 -2.95 17.41
C THR A 55 -39.48 -2.89 18.11
N VAL A 56 -40.54 -2.52 17.39
CA VAL A 56 -41.93 -2.62 17.85
C VAL A 56 -42.63 -3.70 17.04
N THR A 57 -42.95 -4.80 17.71
CA THR A 57 -43.79 -5.89 17.21
C THR A 57 -45.25 -5.50 17.44
N THR A 58 -46.04 -5.33 16.38
CA THR A 58 -47.50 -5.18 16.49
C THR A 58 -48.18 -6.35 15.80
N ALA A 59 -48.79 -7.22 16.60
CA ALA A 59 -49.69 -8.28 16.16
C ALA A 59 -51.03 -7.68 15.72
N THR A 60 -51.60 -8.16 14.62
CA THR A 60 -52.99 -7.83 14.23
C THR A 60 -53.88 -9.06 14.39
N THR A 61 -54.84 -8.92 15.29
CA THR A 61 -55.93 -9.84 15.58
C THR A 61 -56.97 -9.86 14.46
N VAL A 62 -57.47 -11.07 14.18
CA VAL A 62 -58.62 -11.34 13.31
C VAL A 62 -59.92 -11.02 14.06
N THR A 63 -60.84 -10.28 13.42
CA THR A 63 -62.24 -10.19 13.85
C THR A 63 -63.17 -10.37 12.65
N THR A 64 -64.20 -11.19 12.86
CA THR A 64 -65.19 -11.65 11.89
C THR A 64 -66.47 -10.79 11.95
N ALA A 65 -67.28 -10.86 10.86
CA ALA A 65 -68.71 -10.56 10.74
C ALA A 65 -69.07 -9.11 10.31
N THR A 66 -70.12 -8.78 9.54
CA THR A 66 -71.28 -9.50 8.97
C THR A 66 -71.78 -8.74 7.72
N THR A 67 -72.49 -9.47 6.85
CA THR A 67 -73.24 -9.15 5.62
C THR A 67 -74.03 -7.84 5.57
N ALA A 68 -74.00 -7.16 4.41
CA ALA A 68 -75.15 -6.46 3.83
C ALA A 68 -75.16 -6.64 2.30
N VAL A 69 -76.31 -7.06 1.78
CA VAL A 69 -76.60 -7.33 0.37
C VAL A 69 -77.08 -6.04 -0.29
N THR A 70 -76.48 -5.68 -1.43
CA THR A 70 -77.11 -4.76 -2.40
C THR A 70 -76.84 -5.25 -3.83
N THR A 71 -77.89 -5.18 -4.63
CA THR A 71 -78.13 -5.85 -5.91
C THR A 71 -77.48 -5.18 -7.13
N THR A 72 -76.94 -6.03 -8.02
CA THR A 72 -77.04 -6.01 -9.50
C THR A 72 -76.45 -4.83 -10.30
N ALA A 73 -75.42 -5.13 -11.11
CA ALA A 73 -75.48 -5.04 -12.58
C ALA A 73 -74.19 -5.65 -13.18
N THR A 74 -74.37 -6.71 -13.96
CA THR A 74 -73.31 -7.46 -14.63
C THR A 74 -72.95 -6.78 -15.95
N THR A 75 -71.70 -6.35 -16.10
CA THR A 75 -71.10 -6.05 -17.41
C THR A 75 -69.86 -6.91 -17.55
N THR A 76 -69.97 -7.98 -18.33
CA THR A 76 -68.85 -8.81 -18.75
C THR A 76 -68.03 -8.06 -19.78
N THR A 77 -66.92 -7.46 -19.35
CA THR A 77 -65.85 -7.02 -20.25
C THR A 77 -64.83 -8.15 -20.34
N ALA A 78 -64.67 -8.74 -21.52
CA ALA A 78 -63.66 -9.75 -21.77
C ALA A 78 -62.26 -9.12 -21.69
N THR A 79 -61.52 -9.40 -20.63
CA THR A 79 -60.10 -9.04 -20.53
C THR A 79 -59.30 -10.04 -21.36
N VAL A 80 -58.82 -9.61 -22.52
CA VAL A 80 -57.82 -10.37 -23.28
C VAL A 80 -56.50 -10.27 -22.51
N ALA A 81 -56.09 -11.35 -21.86
CA ALA A 81 -54.76 -11.47 -21.29
C ALA A 81 -53.76 -11.60 -22.45
N VAL A 82 -53.08 -10.51 -22.79
CA VAL A 82 -51.88 -10.56 -23.64
C VAL A 82 -50.78 -11.18 -22.79
N VAL A 83 -50.59 -12.49 -22.91
CA VAL A 83 -49.43 -13.18 -22.36
C VAL A 83 -48.24 -12.83 -23.25
N THR A 84 -47.53 -11.76 -22.89
CA THR A 84 -46.24 -11.45 -23.50
C THR A 84 -45.22 -12.46 -22.97
N THR A 85 -45.01 -13.55 -23.70
CA THR A 85 -43.89 -14.45 -23.43
C THR A 85 -42.59 -13.71 -23.75
N THR A 86 -41.93 -13.18 -22.73
CA THR A 86 -40.54 -12.72 -22.84
C THR A 86 -39.64 -13.94 -22.91
N THR A 87 -39.33 -14.40 -24.12
CA THR A 87 -38.24 -15.34 -24.34
C THR A 87 -36.92 -14.65 -23.96
N SER A 88 -36.45 -14.86 -22.74
CA SER A 88 -35.11 -14.46 -22.33
C SER A 88 -34.10 -15.37 -23.03
N VAL A 89 -33.56 -14.91 -24.16
CA VAL A 89 -32.39 -15.55 -24.77
C VAL A 89 -31.24 -15.33 -23.80
N PRO A 90 -30.57 -16.37 -23.27
CA PRO A 90 -29.39 -16.18 -22.45
C PRO A 90 -28.31 -15.53 -23.30
N TYR A 91 -28.16 -14.22 -23.17
CA TYR A 91 -27.08 -13.48 -23.83
C TYR A 91 -25.77 -13.84 -23.11
N THR A 92 -24.86 -14.47 -23.85
CA THR A 92 -23.52 -14.76 -23.34
C THR A 92 -22.63 -13.57 -23.71
N VAL A 93 -22.32 -12.73 -22.72
CA VAL A 93 -21.31 -11.67 -22.89
C VAL A 93 -19.95 -12.35 -23.05
N LYS A 94 -19.36 -12.28 -24.25
CA LYS A 94 -17.97 -12.69 -24.45
C LYS A 94 -17.07 -11.47 -24.23
N LEU A 95 -16.62 -11.28 -22.99
CA LEU A 95 -15.54 -10.33 -22.70
C LEU A 95 -14.26 -10.88 -23.32
N THR A 96 -13.82 -10.31 -24.44
CA THR A 96 -12.50 -10.57 -25.03
C THR A 96 -11.76 -9.26 -25.07
N ALA A 97 -10.56 -9.20 -24.50
CA ALA A 97 -9.71 -8.02 -24.62
C ALA A 97 -9.56 -7.64 -26.11
N PRO A 98 -9.68 -6.35 -26.47
CA PRO A 98 -9.49 -5.87 -27.84
C PRO A 98 -8.09 -6.25 -28.36
N THR A 99 -7.13 -6.38 -27.46
CA THR A 99 -5.78 -6.91 -27.64
C THR A 99 -5.55 -8.06 -26.66
N PRO A 100 -5.42 -9.32 -27.09
CA PRO A 100 -5.26 -10.47 -26.19
C PRO A 100 -4.06 -10.39 -25.25
N SER A 101 -3.09 -9.55 -25.58
CA SER A 101 -1.85 -9.35 -24.83
C SER A 101 -1.89 -8.20 -23.83
N GLU A 102 -2.93 -7.37 -23.83
CA GLU A 102 -2.98 -6.12 -23.07
C GLU A 102 -4.30 -5.97 -22.32
N LEU A 103 -4.18 -5.53 -21.08
CA LEU A 103 -5.27 -5.23 -20.18
C LEU A 103 -5.24 -3.74 -19.89
N ILE A 104 -6.28 -3.02 -20.32
CA ILE A 104 -6.48 -1.62 -19.97
C ILE A 104 -7.38 -1.56 -18.74
N ASP A 105 -6.82 -1.05 -17.63
CA ASP A 105 -7.50 -0.83 -16.36
C ASP A 105 -7.79 0.66 -16.17
N VAL A 106 -9.08 1.02 -16.15
CA VAL A 106 -9.55 2.37 -15.85
C VAL A 106 -10.19 2.46 -14.47
N SER A 107 -10.14 1.41 -13.66
CA SER A 107 -10.81 1.36 -12.35
C SER A 107 -10.15 2.23 -11.28
N GLN A 108 -8.87 2.55 -11.45
CA GLN A 108 -8.14 3.37 -10.51
C GLN A 108 -8.51 4.85 -10.68
N VAL A 109 -9.28 5.38 -9.73
CA VAL A 109 -9.80 6.76 -9.77
C VAL A 109 -8.76 7.83 -9.41
N ALA A 110 -7.59 7.42 -8.94
CA ALA A 110 -6.45 8.28 -8.62
C ALA A 110 -5.16 7.49 -8.84
N ALA A 111 -4.06 8.20 -9.07
CA ALA A 111 -2.72 7.61 -9.14
C ALA A 111 -2.24 7.18 -7.75
N PRO A 112 -1.29 6.22 -7.65
CA PRO A 112 -0.62 5.91 -6.39
C PRO A 112 0.07 7.15 -5.83
N ASP A 113 0.09 7.29 -4.51
CA ASP A 113 0.70 8.46 -3.86
C ASP A 113 2.23 8.36 -3.85
N CYS A 114 2.78 7.15 -3.82
CA CYS A 114 4.20 6.87 -3.86
C CYS A 114 4.46 5.43 -4.33
N LEU A 115 5.42 5.20 -5.25
CA LEU A 115 5.83 3.86 -5.67
C LEU A 115 6.72 3.11 -4.65
N ASP A 116 7.16 3.75 -3.56
CA ASP A 116 7.95 3.11 -2.50
C ASP A 116 7.06 2.38 -1.49
N LEU A 117 7.24 1.07 -1.34
CA LEU A 117 6.50 0.22 -0.41
C LEU A 117 6.56 0.68 1.06
N ALA A 118 7.65 1.34 1.45
CA ALA A 118 7.79 1.83 2.81
C ALA A 118 7.05 3.15 3.04
N THR A 119 6.64 3.85 1.98
CA THR A 119 6.01 5.18 2.05
C THR A 119 4.54 5.14 1.60
N GLY A 120 4.25 4.51 0.46
CA GLY A 120 2.90 4.41 -0.12
C GLY A 120 1.94 3.70 0.82
N PHE A 121 0.82 4.35 1.12
CA PHE A 121 -0.15 3.88 2.11
C PHE A 121 -1.60 4.22 1.76
N TYR A 122 -1.89 4.36 0.47
CA TYR A 122 -3.20 4.58 -0.10
C TYR A 122 -3.75 3.29 -0.71
N VAL A 123 -5.07 3.25 -0.88
CA VAL A 123 -5.77 2.06 -1.41
C VAL A 123 -5.33 1.77 -2.86
N GLN A 124 -4.94 2.82 -3.60
CA GLN A 124 -4.48 2.76 -4.99
C GLN A 124 -3.14 2.06 -5.15
N ASP A 125 -2.29 2.03 -4.12
CA ASP A 125 -0.94 1.44 -4.22
C ASP A 125 -0.99 -0.08 -4.16
N GLY A 126 -1.92 -0.62 -3.37
CA GLY A 126 -2.03 -2.05 -3.06
C GLY A 126 -2.06 -2.96 -4.29
N PRO A 127 -2.92 -2.73 -5.31
CA PRO A 127 -2.97 -3.55 -6.51
C PRO A 127 -1.65 -3.59 -7.28
N ILE A 128 -0.95 -2.46 -7.40
CA ILE A 128 0.35 -2.37 -8.08
C ILE A 128 1.40 -3.13 -7.28
N PHE A 129 1.46 -2.88 -5.98
CA PHE A 129 2.43 -3.54 -5.11
C PHE A 129 2.27 -5.06 -5.10
N ALA A 130 1.04 -5.56 -5.10
CA ALA A 130 0.73 -6.99 -5.08
C ALA A 130 1.18 -7.75 -6.34
N VAL A 131 1.35 -7.08 -7.49
CA VAL A 131 1.76 -7.74 -8.75
C VAL A 131 3.23 -7.47 -9.11
N VAL A 132 3.84 -6.43 -8.53
CA VAL A 132 5.25 -6.07 -8.76
C VAL A 132 6.16 -6.67 -7.69
N PHE A 133 5.72 -6.73 -6.43
CA PHE A 133 6.54 -7.17 -5.30
C PHE A 133 5.89 -8.35 -4.58
N GLN A 134 6.71 -9.09 -3.83
CA GLN A 134 6.27 -10.25 -3.07
C GLN A 134 6.94 -10.29 -1.69
N GLY A 135 6.25 -10.87 -0.72
CA GLY A 135 6.77 -11.13 0.63
C GLY A 135 7.13 -12.59 0.83
N LEU A 136 7.48 -12.93 2.08
CA LEU A 136 7.73 -14.30 2.50
C LEU A 136 6.50 -15.20 2.30
N VAL A 137 5.32 -14.64 2.55
CA VAL A 137 4.02 -15.31 2.50
C VAL A 137 3.01 -14.41 1.80
N GLY A 138 1.84 -14.96 1.47
CA GLY A 138 0.75 -14.22 0.85
C GLY A 138 -0.62 -14.82 1.17
N PHE A 139 -1.69 -14.07 0.86
CA PHE A 139 -3.06 -14.56 1.00
C PHE A 139 -3.39 -15.58 -0.09
N ASN A 140 -4.10 -16.65 0.24
CA ASN A 140 -4.46 -17.72 -0.70
C ASN A 140 -5.42 -17.30 -1.83
N GLY A 141 -5.79 -16.02 -1.98
CA GLY A 141 -6.64 -15.47 -3.05
C GLY A 141 -8.10 -15.93 -3.08
N SER A 142 -8.37 -17.23 -2.90
CA SER A 142 -9.71 -17.84 -2.78
C SER A 142 -10.19 -17.87 -1.34
N ASN A 143 -9.26 -17.87 -0.38
CA ASN A 143 -9.55 -17.77 1.05
C ASN A 143 -8.54 -16.84 1.72
N TYR A 144 -8.96 -15.60 1.96
CA TYR A 144 -8.12 -14.58 2.60
C TYR A 144 -7.83 -14.86 4.09
N MET A 145 -8.50 -15.85 4.69
CA MET A 145 -8.16 -16.32 6.05
C MET A 145 -7.02 -17.33 6.04
N GLN A 146 -6.55 -17.75 4.86
CA GLN A 146 -5.47 -18.72 4.72
C GLN A 146 -4.23 -18.05 4.14
N ILE A 147 -3.11 -18.23 4.83
CA ILE A 147 -1.80 -17.79 4.39
C ILE A 147 -1.09 -18.94 3.69
N VAL A 148 -0.42 -18.63 2.57
CA VAL A 148 0.34 -19.57 1.76
C VAL A 148 1.79 -19.11 1.58
N PRO A 149 2.73 -20.04 1.37
CA PRO A 149 4.13 -19.70 1.08
C PRO A 149 4.28 -18.88 -0.20
N VAL A 150 5.21 -17.93 -0.22
CA VAL A 150 5.60 -17.19 -1.43
C VAL A 150 7.11 -17.29 -1.59
N ILE A 151 7.89 -16.28 -1.17
CA ILE A 151 9.36 -16.34 -1.19
C ILE A 151 9.86 -17.37 -0.16
N ALA A 152 9.18 -17.51 0.97
CA ALA A 152 9.42 -18.63 1.87
C ALA A 152 8.83 -19.91 1.26
N LYS A 153 9.58 -21.01 1.30
CA LYS A 153 9.09 -22.36 0.98
C LYS A 153 8.14 -22.85 2.08
N ASN A 154 8.48 -22.57 3.34
CA ASN A 154 7.68 -22.85 4.52
C ASN A 154 8.17 -22.00 5.70
N TRP A 155 7.46 -22.11 6.82
CA TRP A 155 7.83 -21.48 8.08
C TRP A 155 7.48 -22.40 9.26
N THR A 156 8.08 -22.13 10.41
CA THR A 156 7.73 -22.80 11.67
C THR A 156 7.62 -21.81 12.81
N THR A 157 6.75 -22.12 13.77
CA THR A 157 6.66 -21.44 15.06
C THR A 157 6.10 -22.42 16.08
N SER A 158 6.54 -22.32 17.35
CA SER A 158 6.02 -23.13 18.46
C SER A 158 5.34 -22.30 19.54
N ASP A 159 5.55 -20.99 19.54
CA ASP A 159 5.12 -20.09 20.62
C ASP A 159 4.46 -18.80 20.10
N TYR A 160 4.29 -18.68 18.78
CA TYR A 160 3.80 -17.48 18.10
C TYR A 160 4.66 -16.23 18.33
N GLN A 161 5.86 -16.39 18.88
CA GLN A 161 6.79 -15.31 19.15
C GLN A 161 8.02 -15.41 18.26
N HIS A 162 8.58 -16.61 18.14
CA HIS A 162 9.73 -16.90 17.28
C HIS A 162 9.22 -17.58 16.01
N TRP A 163 9.50 -16.96 14.87
CA TRP A 163 9.08 -17.41 13.55
C TRP A 163 10.30 -17.67 12.68
N TYR A 164 10.48 -18.91 12.25
CA TYR A 164 11.58 -19.31 11.37
C TYR A 164 11.04 -19.47 9.95
N PHE A 165 11.61 -18.73 8.99
CA PHE A 165 11.25 -18.80 7.58
C PHE A 165 12.39 -19.41 6.77
N TYR A 166 12.07 -20.39 5.93
CA TYR A 166 13.01 -21.02 5.03
C TYR A 166 12.77 -20.49 3.62
N ILE A 167 13.74 -19.78 3.08
CA ILE A 167 13.63 -19.06 1.80
C ILE A 167 13.92 -20.01 0.65
N ARG A 168 13.11 -19.89 -0.41
CA ARG A 168 13.32 -20.60 -1.67
C ARG A 168 14.69 -20.26 -2.26
N HIS A 169 15.34 -21.26 -2.84
CA HIS A 169 16.51 -21.00 -3.68
C HIS A 169 16.06 -20.36 -5.00
N HIS A 170 16.99 -19.74 -5.72
CA HIS A 170 16.72 -19.23 -7.06
C HIS A 170 15.56 -18.22 -7.09
N VAL A 171 15.49 -17.35 -6.09
CA VAL A 171 14.60 -16.17 -6.08
C VAL A 171 15.44 -14.95 -6.40
N TRP A 172 14.97 -14.11 -7.31
CA TRP A 172 15.65 -12.90 -7.73
C TRP A 172 14.65 -11.77 -8.03
N PHE A 173 15.14 -10.55 -7.93
CA PHE A 173 14.45 -9.36 -8.41
C PHE A 173 14.51 -9.29 -9.94
N SER A 174 13.65 -8.49 -10.55
CA SER A 174 13.56 -8.36 -12.01
C SER A 174 14.85 -7.89 -12.69
N ASN A 175 15.75 -7.22 -11.96
CA ASN A 175 17.09 -6.83 -12.43
C ASN A 175 18.14 -7.96 -12.33
N GLY A 176 17.79 -9.11 -11.72
CA GLY A 176 18.67 -10.26 -11.53
C GLY A 176 19.32 -10.35 -10.16
N ASP A 177 19.13 -9.36 -9.28
CA ASP A 177 19.73 -9.39 -7.95
C ASP A 177 19.08 -10.49 -7.08
N PRO A 178 19.89 -11.27 -6.33
CA PRO A 178 19.38 -12.41 -5.58
C PRO A 178 18.61 -11.98 -4.34
N VAL A 179 17.52 -12.69 -4.05
CA VAL A 179 16.75 -12.55 -2.82
C VAL A 179 17.21 -13.62 -1.82
N ASN A 180 17.52 -13.18 -0.60
CA ASN A 180 17.93 -14.07 0.49
C ASN A 180 17.51 -13.49 1.86
N ALA A 181 17.92 -14.13 2.96
CA ALA A 181 17.57 -13.70 4.32
C ALA A 181 18.03 -12.26 4.66
N THR A 182 19.13 -11.80 4.09
CA THR A 182 19.62 -10.42 4.28
C THR A 182 18.69 -9.39 3.63
N THR A 183 18.07 -9.73 2.49
CA THR A 183 17.05 -8.91 1.82
C THR A 183 15.82 -8.71 2.70
N VAL A 184 15.37 -9.78 3.38
CA VAL A 184 14.23 -9.74 4.31
C VAL A 184 14.53 -8.83 5.50
N TRP A 185 15.70 -9.03 6.12
CA TRP A 185 16.17 -8.19 7.23
C TRP A 185 16.19 -6.72 6.82
N PHE A 186 16.81 -6.42 5.67
CA PHE A 186 16.90 -5.07 5.12
C PHE A 186 15.52 -4.44 4.93
N SER A 187 14.61 -5.15 4.25
CA SER A 187 13.31 -4.61 3.83
C SER A 187 12.44 -4.21 5.03
N ILE A 188 12.39 -5.06 6.06
CA ILE A 188 11.60 -4.78 7.26
C ILE A 188 12.27 -3.71 8.12
N TYR A 189 13.60 -3.76 8.30
CA TYR A 189 14.33 -2.75 9.09
C TYR A 189 14.22 -1.37 8.45
N ARG A 190 14.33 -1.28 7.12
CA ARG A 190 14.08 -0.07 6.34
C ARG A 190 12.68 0.46 6.58
N THR A 191 11.66 -0.38 6.39
CA THR A 191 10.25 0.02 6.53
C THR A 191 9.95 0.59 7.91
N ILE A 192 10.49 -0.03 8.97
CA ILE A 192 10.34 0.47 10.33
C ILE A 192 11.10 1.79 10.51
N LEU A 193 12.39 1.83 10.15
CA LEU A 193 13.26 2.98 10.41
C LEU A 193 12.82 4.26 9.71
N MET A 194 12.29 4.15 8.49
CA MET A 194 11.78 5.30 7.76
C MET A 194 10.62 5.99 8.48
N GLY A 195 9.93 5.31 9.40
CA GLY A 195 8.89 5.93 10.23
C GLY A 195 7.73 6.50 9.41
N GLN A 196 7.38 5.83 8.31
CA GLN A 196 6.26 6.21 7.44
C GLN A 196 5.03 5.33 7.72
N GLY A 197 3.90 5.64 7.08
CA GLY A 197 2.60 5.01 7.32
C GLY A 197 2.62 3.48 7.44
N PRO A 198 3.20 2.74 6.47
CA PRO A 198 3.30 1.29 6.50
C PRO A 198 4.07 0.76 7.72
N GLY A 199 5.20 1.40 8.06
CA GLY A 199 6.04 1.01 9.19
C GLY A 199 5.36 1.23 10.54
N ILE A 200 4.81 2.44 10.74
CA ILE A 200 4.18 2.84 11.99
C ILE A 200 2.92 2.01 12.27
N SER A 201 2.10 1.77 11.24
CA SER A 201 0.78 1.15 11.42
C SER A 201 0.83 -0.35 11.65
N ASN A 202 1.88 -1.03 11.15
CA ASN A 202 1.88 -2.49 11.05
C ASN A 202 2.96 -3.20 11.88
N TYR A 203 3.92 -2.47 12.47
CA TYR A 203 5.00 -3.09 13.26
C TYR A 203 5.07 -2.65 14.73
N GLY A 204 4.22 -1.71 15.15
CA GLY A 204 4.18 -1.20 16.52
C GLY A 204 3.81 -2.28 17.54
N ASN A 205 4.65 -2.47 18.55
CA ASN A 205 4.57 -3.54 19.56
C ASN A 205 4.63 -4.96 18.99
N ILE A 206 5.06 -5.11 17.74
CA ILE A 206 5.37 -6.38 17.09
C ILE A 206 6.88 -6.45 16.90
N LEU A 207 7.48 -5.54 16.12
CA LEU A 207 8.92 -5.51 15.81
C LEU A 207 9.65 -4.28 16.34
N TYR A 208 8.93 -3.27 16.86
CA TYR A 208 9.52 -2.17 17.61
C TYR A 208 8.62 -1.76 18.79
N ASN A 209 9.19 -1.12 19.81
CA ASN A 209 8.45 -0.70 21.00
C ASN A 209 7.87 0.71 20.80
N VAL A 210 6.53 0.84 20.85
CA VAL A 210 5.88 2.14 20.61
C VAL A 210 6.18 3.14 21.71
N THR A 211 6.31 2.71 22.96
CA THR A 211 6.63 3.60 24.10
C THR A 211 8.01 4.21 23.93
N GLU A 212 9.00 3.41 23.53
CA GLU A 212 10.35 3.92 23.22
C GLU A 212 10.31 4.89 22.04
N SER A 213 9.57 4.58 20.98
CA SER A 213 9.44 5.49 19.82
C SER A 213 8.76 6.81 20.18
N SER A 214 7.78 6.81 21.09
CA SER A 214 7.11 8.04 21.55
C SER A 214 8.01 8.93 22.41
N ILE A 215 9.00 8.34 23.09
CA ILE A 215 9.97 9.08 23.92
C ILE A 215 11.13 9.59 23.06
N THR A 216 11.65 8.73 22.20
CA THR A 216 12.87 9.00 21.43
C THR A 216 12.61 9.74 20.13
N GLY A 217 11.39 9.63 19.59
CA GLY A 217 11.03 10.11 18.27
C GLY A 217 11.53 9.24 17.12
N TYR A 218 12.10 8.06 17.37
CA TYR A 218 12.60 7.15 16.32
C TYR A 218 11.96 5.78 16.40
N PHE A 219 11.64 5.22 15.23
CA PHE A 219 11.10 3.87 15.07
C PHE A 219 12.27 2.92 14.80
N ILE A 220 12.77 2.25 15.83
CA ILE A 220 13.95 1.38 15.72
C ILE A 220 13.50 -0.05 16.02
N PRO A 221 13.76 -1.02 15.13
CA PRO A 221 13.50 -2.44 15.42
C PRO A 221 14.15 -2.84 16.75
N TRP A 222 13.42 -3.60 17.58
CA TRP A 222 13.92 -3.93 18.90
C TRP A 222 15.25 -4.71 18.81
N GLY A 223 16.18 -4.40 19.70
CA GLY A 223 17.53 -5.00 19.70
C GLY A 223 18.51 -4.44 18.67
N ALA A 224 18.09 -3.65 17.67
CA ALA A 224 19.00 -3.12 16.65
C ALA A 224 20.14 -2.25 17.23
N CYS A 225 19.86 -1.43 18.26
CA CYS A 225 20.90 -0.64 18.93
C CYS A 225 21.91 -1.52 19.70
N HIS A 226 21.46 -2.66 20.24
CA HIS A 226 22.34 -3.64 20.87
C HIS A 226 23.20 -4.37 19.82
N ALA A 227 22.62 -4.71 18.67
CA ALA A 227 23.35 -5.28 17.54
C ALA A 227 24.45 -4.33 17.03
N LEU A 228 24.15 -3.04 16.88
CA LEU A 228 25.12 -2.01 16.51
C LEU A 228 26.24 -1.88 17.56
N ALA A 229 25.88 -1.81 18.85
CA ALA A 229 26.86 -1.72 19.93
C ALA A 229 27.78 -2.95 19.97
N TYR A 230 27.21 -4.14 19.81
CA TYR A 230 27.96 -5.40 19.75
C TYR A 230 28.91 -5.44 18.53
N ALA A 231 28.43 -5.11 17.34
CA ALA A 231 29.20 -5.23 16.11
C ALA A 231 30.35 -4.21 16.01
N THR A 232 30.16 -3.02 16.58
CA THR A 232 31.12 -1.90 16.49
C THR A 232 31.94 -1.66 17.76
N GLY A 233 31.51 -2.20 18.90
CA GLY A 233 32.07 -1.91 20.23
C GLY A 233 31.64 -0.55 20.82
N ASN A 234 30.72 0.18 20.18
CA ASN A 234 30.28 1.50 20.63
C ASN A 234 28.98 1.42 21.45
N ASN A 235 29.09 1.42 22.78
CA ASN A 235 27.92 1.38 23.67
C ASN A 235 27.09 2.67 23.70
N ALA A 236 27.53 3.76 23.04
CA ALA A 236 26.76 5.01 22.98
C ALA A 236 25.41 4.84 22.25
N TYR A 237 25.26 3.82 21.40
CA TYR A 237 23.98 3.52 20.75
C TYR A 237 22.87 3.13 21.74
N LEU A 238 23.21 2.63 22.93
CA LEU A 238 22.24 2.16 23.93
C LEU A 238 21.57 3.32 24.70
N SER A 239 22.27 4.45 24.82
CA SER A 239 21.77 5.63 25.55
C SER A 239 21.37 6.78 24.61
N ASN A 240 21.67 6.69 23.32
CA ASN A 240 21.38 7.73 22.34
C ASN A 240 20.65 7.14 21.12
N ALA A 241 19.32 7.20 21.16
CA ALA A 241 18.46 6.70 20.10
C ALA A 241 18.68 7.40 18.75
N THR A 242 18.95 8.71 18.75
CA THR A 242 19.32 9.46 17.55
C THR A 242 20.57 8.86 16.91
N LEU A 243 21.63 8.68 17.69
CA LEU A 243 22.88 8.09 17.19
C LEU A 243 22.65 6.67 16.65
N CYS A 244 21.85 5.86 17.34
CA CYS A 244 21.48 4.52 16.88
C CYS A 244 20.70 4.55 15.56
N ALA A 245 19.66 5.39 15.45
CA ALA A 245 18.83 5.51 14.27
C ALA A 245 19.65 5.91 13.02
N TYR A 246 20.51 6.93 13.15
CA TYR A 246 21.35 7.36 12.04
C TYR A 246 22.46 6.35 11.70
N ALA A 247 23.00 5.63 12.69
CA ALA A 247 23.94 4.56 12.41
C ALA A 247 23.28 3.38 11.69
N LEU A 248 22.06 3.03 12.06
CA LEU A 248 21.28 2.00 11.37
C LEU A 248 20.93 2.44 9.94
N ALA A 249 20.51 3.69 9.76
CA ALA A 249 20.25 4.28 8.44
C ALA A 249 21.49 4.23 7.56
N ASN A 250 22.68 4.51 8.11
CA ASN A 250 23.94 4.41 7.38
C ASN A 250 24.26 2.97 6.95
N VAL A 251 23.95 1.97 7.80
CA VAL A 251 24.06 0.54 7.43
C VAL A 251 23.11 0.20 6.29
N LEU A 252 21.87 0.69 6.35
CA LEU A 252 20.82 0.49 5.34
C LEU A 252 20.97 1.36 4.08
N SER A 253 21.92 2.28 4.04
CA SER A 253 22.23 3.11 2.86
C SER A 253 23.60 2.78 2.24
N ASN A 254 24.30 1.79 2.82
CA ASN A 254 25.59 1.28 2.39
C ASN A 254 25.63 -0.23 2.60
N PHE A 255 24.54 -0.89 2.21
CA PHE A 255 24.28 -2.27 2.47
C PHE A 255 25.19 -3.15 1.62
N ASN A 256 26.14 -3.79 2.28
CA ASN A 256 27.06 -4.71 1.64
C ASN A 256 27.12 -6.01 2.45
N ILE A 257 26.59 -7.09 1.87
CA ILE A 257 26.53 -8.41 2.50
C ILE A 257 27.92 -9.01 2.79
N ALA A 258 28.98 -8.55 2.12
CA ALA A 258 30.36 -8.97 2.37
C ALA A 258 31.01 -8.21 3.55
N ASN A 259 30.38 -7.13 4.03
CA ASN A 259 30.90 -6.37 5.15
C ASN A 259 30.71 -7.14 6.47
N SER A 260 31.82 -7.52 7.11
CA SER A 260 31.81 -8.30 8.36
C SER A 260 31.06 -7.61 9.52
N THR A 261 31.02 -6.27 9.57
CA THR A 261 30.26 -5.54 10.58
C THR A 261 28.76 -5.67 10.33
N ILE A 262 28.31 -5.53 9.07
CA ILE A 262 26.90 -5.70 8.71
C ILE A 262 26.46 -7.15 8.96
N GLN A 263 27.29 -8.13 8.63
CA GLN A 263 27.04 -9.54 8.97
C GLN A 263 26.87 -9.76 10.48
N LYS A 264 27.73 -9.15 11.31
CA LYS A 264 27.60 -9.22 12.79
C LYS A 264 26.33 -8.55 13.30
N ILE A 265 25.91 -7.45 12.68
CA ILE A 265 24.64 -6.78 13.02
C ILE A 265 23.48 -7.72 12.69
N MET A 266 23.38 -8.23 11.46
CA MET A 266 22.26 -9.08 11.03
C MET A 266 22.18 -10.42 11.76
N SER A 267 23.31 -10.98 12.20
CA SER A 267 23.37 -12.26 12.93
C SER A 267 23.30 -12.11 14.45
N TYR A 268 23.14 -10.89 14.98
CA TYR A 268 23.04 -10.68 16.42
C TYR A 268 21.78 -11.35 16.99
N PRO A 269 21.87 -12.30 17.95
CA PRO A 269 20.73 -13.13 18.33
C PRO A 269 19.58 -12.41 19.04
N ASN A 270 19.84 -11.28 19.69
CA ASN A 270 18.84 -10.60 20.53
C ASN A 270 18.29 -9.35 19.85
N GLN A 271 17.65 -9.54 18.68
CA GLN A 271 16.99 -8.48 17.92
C GLN A 271 15.76 -9.00 17.16
N ALA A 272 14.98 -8.07 16.62
CA ALA A 272 13.74 -8.35 15.89
C ALA A 272 13.88 -9.35 14.74
N ILE A 273 14.95 -9.27 13.97
CA ILE A 273 15.21 -10.18 12.85
C ILE A 273 16.66 -10.66 12.88
N VAL A 274 16.85 -11.97 12.84
CA VAL A 274 18.17 -12.60 12.84
C VAL A 274 18.36 -13.36 11.53
N VAL A 275 19.41 -13.01 10.79
CA VAL A 275 19.85 -13.78 9.64
C VAL A 275 20.68 -14.96 10.14
N ILE A 276 20.07 -16.15 10.14
CA ILE A 276 20.73 -17.40 10.57
C ILE A 276 21.70 -17.87 9.49
N ASN A 277 21.24 -17.92 8.25
CA ASN A 277 22.03 -18.23 7.06
C ASN A 277 21.33 -17.61 5.82
N PRO A 278 21.92 -17.69 4.61
CA PRO A 278 21.32 -17.05 3.43
C PRO A 278 19.88 -17.47 3.12
N PHE A 279 19.44 -18.65 3.53
CA PHE A 279 18.11 -19.18 3.24
C PHE A 279 17.26 -19.39 4.48
N GLU A 280 17.66 -18.83 5.63
CA GLU A 280 16.92 -18.95 6.88
C GLU A 280 16.99 -17.65 7.67
N VAL A 281 15.81 -17.14 8.01
CA VAL A 281 15.65 -15.92 8.79
C VAL A 281 14.69 -16.19 9.94
N GLU A 282 15.09 -15.76 11.13
CA GLU A 282 14.23 -15.74 12.31
C GLU A 282 13.66 -14.34 12.47
N ILE A 283 12.34 -14.24 12.64
CA ILE A 283 11.66 -13.02 13.03
C ILE A 283 11.03 -13.25 14.39
N THR A 284 11.40 -12.40 15.34
CA THR A 284 10.97 -12.52 16.73
C THR A 284 10.13 -11.31 17.11
N THR A 285 8.87 -11.56 17.48
CA THR A 285 7.96 -10.51 17.92
C THR A 285 8.20 -10.18 19.39
N LEU A 286 7.86 -8.94 19.81
CA LEU A 286 8.02 -8.49 21.20
C LEU A 286 7.21 -9.32 22.21
N LYS A 287 6.16 -10.00 21.74
CA LYS A 287 5.26 -10.87 22.50
C LYS A 287 4.65 -11.91 21.57
N PRO A 288 4.14 -13.05 22.09
CA PRO A 288 3.38 -14.00 21.29
C PRO A 288 2.27 -13.31 20.48
N TYR A 289 2.29 -13.48 19.17
CA TYR A 289 1.40 -12.82 18.23
C TYR A 289 0.95 -13.77 17.10
N PRO A 290 -0.18 -14.48 17.28
CA PRO A 290 -0.65 -15.50 16.33
C PRO A 290 -1.03 -14.98 14.94
N LEU A 291 -1.29 -13.68 14.80
CA LEU A 291 -1.69 -13.05 13.54
C LEU A 291 -0.50 -12.53 12.71
N PHE A 292 0.73 -12.80 13.14
CA PHE A 292 1.94 -12.29 12.49
C PHE A 292 1.99 -12.57 10.99
N LEU A 293 1.66 -13.80 10.58
CA LEU A 293 1.64 -14.19 9.16
C LEU A 293 0.61 -13.40 8.34
N THR A 294 -0.54 -13.10 8.93
CA THR A 294 -1.59 -12.31 8.28
C THR A 294 -1.12 -10.89 8.03
N ASP A 295 -0.40 -10.31 8.99
CA ASP A 295 0.15 -8.97 8.83
C ASP A 295 1.22 -8.93 7.73
N ILE A 296 2.22 -9.82 7.77
CA ILE A 296 3.31 -9.78 6.78
C ILE A 296 2.93 -10.31 5.39
N ALA A 297 1.70 -10.81 5.20
CA ALA A 297 1.17 -11.20 3.90
C ALA A 297 0.73 -10.00 3.04
N ALA A 298 0.55 -8.82 3.64
CA ALA A 298 0.29 -7.57 2.94
C ALA A 298 1.60 -6.85 2.54
N TRP A 299 1.49 -5.78 1.74
CA TRP A 299 2.64 -5.19 1.05
C TRP A 299 3.73 -4.63 1.98
N TRP A 300 3.39 -4.24 3.20
CA TRP A 300 4.38 -3.80 4.18
C TRP A 300 5.34 -4.90 4.62
N GLY A 301 5.04 -6.17 4.33
CA GLY A 301 5.92 -7.34 4.51
C GLY A 301 6.68 -7.76 3.24
N PHE A 302 6.57 -7.02 2.14
CA PHE A 302 7.24 -7.35 0.88
C PHE A 302 8.71 -6.95 0.89
N VAL A 303 9.51 -7.66 0.08
CA VAL A 303 10.95 -7.40 -0.01
C VAL A 303 11.28 -6.41 -1.12
N VAL A 304 12.30 -5.58 -0.87
CA VAL A 304 12.88 -4.63 -1.83
C VAL A 304 14.37 -4.90 -2.01
N ASP A 305 14.92 -4.50 -3.15
CA ASP A 305 16.32 -4.69 -3.50
C ASP A 305 17.22 -3.68 -2.76
N PRO A 306 18.07 -4.11 -1.80
CA PRO A 306 18.94 -3.22 -1.05
C PRO A 306 19.88 -2.40 -1.93
N THR A 307 20.41 -3.01 -3.00
CA THR A 307 21.38 -2.35 -3.89
C THR A 307 20.71 -1.22 -4.66
N PHE A 308 19.49 -1.45 -5.12
CA PHE A 308 18.69 -0.42 -5.77
C PHE A 308 18.34 0.72 -4.80
N ILE A 309 17.92 0.42 -3.57
CA ILE A 309 17.61 1.45 -2.58
C ILE A 309 18.83 2.33 -2.29
N ASP A 310 20.00 1.72 -2.08
CA ASP A 310 21.24 2.44 -1.80
C ASP A 310 21.63 3.40 -2.94
N SER A 311 21.45 2.99 -4.19
CA SER A 311 21.78 3.83 -5.35
C SER A 311 20.77 4.93 -5.65
N HIS A 312 19.62 4.95 -4.97
CA HIS A 312 18.52 5.90 -5.19
C HIS A 312 18.10 6.59 -3.88
N GLY A 313 19.06 7.19 -3.19
CA GLY A 313 18.82 8.03 -2.01
C GLY A 313 18.83 7.30 -0.65
N GLY A 314 18.91 5.97 -0.64
CA GLY A 314 19.09 5.18 0.57
C GLY A 314 17.93 5.27 1.56
N VAL A 315 18.26 5.22 2.85
CA VAL A 315 17.33 5.17 3.98
C VAL A 315 17.66 6.28 4.97
N ALA A 316 16.64 7.04 5.37
CA ALA A 316 16.76 8.06 6.40
C ALA A 316 15.71 7.85 7.49
N PRO A 317 16.04 8.05 8.78
CA PRO A 317 15.06 7.91 9.85
C PRO A 317 13.95 8.95 9.72
N ASN A 318 12.70 8.54 9.98
CA ASN A 318 11.51 9.41 10.00
C ASN A 318 11.30 10.23 8.69
N SER A 319 11.84 9.76 7.58
CA SER A 319 11.81 10.48 6.31
C SER A 319 11.48 9.52 5.17
N PRO A 320 10.56 9.90 4.26
CA PRO A 320 10.33 9.12 3.04
C PRO A 320 11.53 9.26 2.10
N ASN A 321 11.72 8.26 1.24
CA ASN A 321 12.62 8.39 0.09
C ASN A 321 11.80 8.90 -1.10
N THR A 322 11.81 10.21 -1.31
CA THR A 322 10.97 10.87 -2.32
C THR A 322 11.34 10.51 -3.76
N GLU A 323 12.59 10.10 -4.02
CA GLU A 323 13.03 9.66 -5.34
C GLU A 323 12.32 8.36 -5.74
N LEU A 324 12.20 7.42 -4.80
CA LEU A 324 11.52 6.15 -5.01
C LEU A 324 10.00 6.29 -5.17
N CYS A 325 9.41 7.45 -4.82
CA CYS A 325 7.98 7.66 -5.06
C CYS A 325 7.61 7.76 -6.54
N THR A 326 8.55 8.12 -7.41
CA THR A 326 8.33 8.22 -8.85
C THR A 326 9.21 7.27 -9.67
N THR A 327 10.11 6.54 -9.01
CA THR A 327 11.10 5.67 -9.67
C THR A 327 10.66 4.21 -9.56
N PRO A 328 10.34 3.54 -10.69
CA PRO A 328 10.10 2.10 -10.72
C PRO A 328 11.23 1.29 -10.10
N MET A 329 10.94 0.57 -9.01
CA MET A 329 11.90 -0.34 -8.38
C MET A 329 11.83 -1.74 -9.00
N PRO A 330 12.95 -2.48 -9.04
CA PRO A 330 12.93 -3.89 -9.40
C PRO A 330 12.17 -4.67 -8.34
N GLY A 331 11.20 -5.46 -8.80
CA GLY A 331 10.33 -6.26 -7.96
C GLY A 331 10.58 -7.75 -8.12
N THR A 332 10.03 -8.56 -7.21
CA THR A 332 10.10 -10.02 -7.26
C THR A 332 8.88 -10.66 -7.93
N GLY A 333 7.88 -9.86 -8.30
CA GLY A 333 6.59 -10.33 -8.81
C GLY A 333 6.56 -10.65 -10.31
N PRO A 334 5.38 -11.11 -10.79
CA PRO A 334 5.15 -11.49 -12.19
C PRO A 334 5.13 -10.30 -13.17
N TYR A 335 5.07 -9.05 -12.68
CA TYR A 335 5.12 -7.84 -13.51
C TYR A 335 6.20 -6.88 -13.03
N VAL A 336 6.64 -5.99 -13.94
CA VAL A 336 7.51 -4.85 -13.65
C VAL A 336 6.86 -3.57 -14.14
N ILE A 337 7.06 -2.47 -13.43
CA ILE A 337 6.62 -1.14 -13.90
C ILE A 337 7.58 -0.70 -15.01
N LYS A 338 7.05 -0.54 -16.22
CA LYS A 338 7.80 -0.12 -17.40
C LYS A 338 7.90 1.40 -17.50
N SER A 339 6.81 2.09 -17.19
CA SER A 339 6.75 3.55 -17.14
C SER A 339 5.64 3.99 -16.18
N TYR A 340 5.84 5.16 -15.57
CA TYR A 340 4.87 5.81 -14.71
C TYR A 340 4.87 7.31 -14.99
N THR A 341 3.71 7.82 -15.40
CA THR A 341 3.43 9.25 -15.53
C THR A 341 2.38 9.60 -14.48
N PRO A 342 2.77 10.27 -13.38
CA PRO A 342 1.87 10.56 -12.28
C PRO A 342 0.57 11.24 -12.72
N GLY A 343 -0.56 10.68 -12.31
CA GLY A 343 -1.89 11.21 -12.63
C GLY A 343 -2.42 10.87 -14.03
N GLU A 344 -1.61 10.26 -14.90
CA GLU A 344 -2.00 9.93 -16.27
C GLU A 344 -2.01 8.42 -16.52
N GLU A 345 -0.86 7.75 -16.33
CA GLU A 345 -0.67 6.38 -16.80
C GLU A 345 0.38 5.62 -15.97
N LEU A 346 0.13 4.35 -15.71
CA LEU A 346 1.13 3.40 -15.23
C LEU A 346 1.09 2.15 -16.12
N LEU A 347 2.19 1.90 -16.82
CA LEU A 347 2.34 0.72 -17.68
C LEU A 347 3.19 -0.32 -16.98
N MET A 348 2.62 -1.50 -16.77
CA MET A 348 3.34 -2.69 -16.35
C MET A 348 3.49 -3.68 -17.50
N VAL A 349 4.62 -4.37 -17.51
CA VAL A 349 4.90 -5.45 -18.46
C VAL A 349 5.24 -6.73 -17.72
N ASN A 350 4.98 -7.87 -18.34
CA ASN A 350 5.35 -9.15 -17.75
C ASN A 350 6.84 -9.20 -17.41
N ASN A 351 7.16 -9.68 -16.23
CA ASN A 351 8.54 -9.92 -15.81
C ASN A 351 9.06 -11.16 -16.55
N THR A 352 9.85 -10.96 -17.61
CA THR A 352 10.45 -12.08 -18.36
C THR A 352 11.53 -12.80 -17.56
N ASN A 353 12.05 -12.15 -16.52
CA ASN A 353 13.00 -12.73 -15.57
C ASN A 353 12.28 -13.06 -14.26
N TYR A 354 11.06 -13.59 -14.30
CA TYR A 354 10.35 -13.96 -13.08
C TYR A 354 10.90 -15.28 -12.53
N TRP A 355 11.30 -15.28 -11.26
CA TRP A 355 12.01 -16.40 -10.62
C TRP A 355 11.25 -17.73 -10.63
N VAL A 356 9.91 -17.67 -10.68
CA VAL A 356 9.07 -18.86 -10.76
C VAL A 356 9.33 -19.69 -12.01
N TYR A 357 9.79 -19.10 -13.13
CA TYR A 357 10.10 -19.87 -14.34
C TYR A 357 11.14 -20.97 -14.09
N TYR A 358 12.11 -20.73 -13.20
CA TYR A 358 13.08 -21.74 -12.79
C TYR A 358 12.39 -23.04 -12.32
N TYR A 359 11.41 -22.91 -11.44
CA TYR A 359 10.70 -24.05 -10.87
C TYR A 359 9.87 -24.80 -11.92
N TYR A 360 9.29 -24.09 -12.88
CA TYR A 360 8.55 -24.72 -13.99
C TYR A 360 9.49 -25.51 -14.92
N GLU A 361 10.64 -24.94 -15.26
CA GLU A 361 11.63 -25.54 -16.14
C GLU A 361 12.33 -26.75 -15.52
N HIS A 362 12.42 -26.81 -14.19
CA HIS A 362 13.09 -27.88 -13.44
C HIS A 362 12.12 -28.96 -12.90
N GLY A 363 10.85 -28.93 -13.30
CA GLY A 363 9.87 -29.94 -12.90
C GLY A 363 9.34 -29.79 -11.46
N GLU A 364 9.54 -28.63 -10.85
CA GLU A 364 9.15 -28.29 -9.49
C GLU A 364 7.92 -27.35 -9.44
N ALA A 365 7.16 -27.26 -10.54
CA ALA A 365 5.95 -26.43 -10.63
C ALA A 365 4.92 -26.72 -9.53
N GLY A 366 4.88 -27.96 -9.02
CA GLY A 366 4.00 -28.35 -7.90
C GLY A 366 4.33 -27.67 -6.57
N GLU A 367 5.53 -27.08 -6.43
CA GLU A 367 5.90 -26.30 -5.24
C GLU A 367 5.41 -24.86 -5.27
N ILE A 368 4.91 -24.38 -6.42
CA ILE A 368 4.51 -22.99 -6.64
C ILE A 368 3.00 -22.84 -6.40
N PRO A 369 2.58 -22.06 -5.39
CA PRO A 369 1.16 -21.79 -5.17
C PRO A 369 0.55 -21.00 -6.34
N TRP A 370 -0.73 -21.25 -6.59
CA TRP A 370 -1.43 -20.67 -7.73
C TRP A 370 -1.41 -19.14 -7.76
N ILE A 371 -1.35 -18.49 -6.59
CA ILE A 371 -1.34 -17.02 -6.45
C ILE A 371 -0.09 -16.36 -7.04
N ILE A 372 1.00 -17.10 -7.22
CA ILE A 372 2.28 -16.59 -7.73
C ILE A 372 2.65 -17.18 -9.09
N GLN A 373 1.65 -17.67 -9.83
CA GLN A 373 1.85 -18.15 -11.20
C GLN A 373 2.41 -17.04 -12.12
N PRO A 374 3.09 -17.42 -13.22
CA PRO A 374 3.53 -16.47 -14.22
C PRO A 374 2.40 -15.61 -14.80
N ALA A 375 2.75 -14.41 -15.27
CA ALA A 375 1.81 -13.52 -15.94
C ALA A 375 1.25 -14.15 -17.23
N HIS A 376 -0.09 -14.14 -17.36
CA HIS A 376 -0.77 -14.57 -18.59
C HIS A 376 -1.06 -13.41 -19.55
N ILE A 377 -1.07 -12.18 -19.03
CA ILE A 377 -1.26 -10.95 -19.79
C ILE A 377 0.11 -10.27 -19.91
N LYS A 378 0.42 -9.74 -21.08
CA LYS A 378 1.77 -9.19 -21.35
C LYS A 378 1.89 -7.74 -20.88
N TYR A 379 0.85 -6.95 -21.07
CA TYR A 379 0.81 -5.52 -20.73
C TYR A 379 -0.39 -5.26 -19.82
N ILE A 380 -0.16 -4.55 -18.71
CA ILE A 380 -1.24 -3.97 -17.90
C ILE A 380 -1.05 -2.46 -17.95
N ASP A 381 -2.01 -1.78 -18.54
CA ASP A 381 -2.02 -0.34 -18.76
C ASP A 381 -3.09 0.28 -17.86
N VAL A 382 -2.64 0.90 -16.77
CA VAL A 382 -3.52 1.55 -15.81
C VAL A 382 -3.65 3.03 -16.19
N LYS A 383 -4.86 3.44 -16.59
CA LYS A 383 -5.17 4.83 -16.91
C LYS A 383 -5.79 5.53 -15.71
N TYR A 384 -5.24 6.67 -15.37
CA TYR A 384 -5.77 7.54 -14.32
C TYR A 384 -6.48 8.75 -14.92
N GLY A 385 -7.22 9.49 -14.10
CA GLY A 385 -7.76 10.80 -14.46
C GLY A 385 -8.98 10.79 -15.39
N LEU A 386 -9.44 9.63 -15.87
CA LEU A 386 -10.66 9.54 -16.66
C LEU A 386 -11.90 9.94 -15.85
N SER A 387 -12.82 10.66 -16.50
CA SER A 387 -14.12 10.98 -15.90
C SER A 387 -14.97 9.71 -15.76
N THR A 388 -15.97 9.74 -14.89
CA THR A 388 -16.85 8.57 -14.73
C THR A 388 -17.57 8.20 -16.03
N THR A 389 -17.95 9.18 -16.85
CA THR A 389 -18.58 8.96 -18.15
C THR A 389 -17.61 8.28 -19.12
N ASP A 390 -16.37 8.78 -19.23
CA ASP A 390 -15.37 8.20 -20.13
C ASP A 390 -15.02 6.77 -19.72
N ARG A 391 -14.84 6.51 -18.42
CA ARG A 391 -14.59 5.14 -17.92
C ARG A 391 -15.69 4.16 -18.26
N ILE A 392 -16.95 4.61 -18.20
CA ILE A 392 -18.11 3.77 -18.54
C ILE A 392 -18.14 3.56 -20.06
N GLU A 393 -17.91 4.62 -20.85
CA GLU A 393 -17.89 4.54 -22.30
C GLU A 393 -16.78 3.62 -22.82
N ASP A 394 -15.56 3.74 -22.29
CA ASP A 394 -14.42 2.89 -22.62
C ASP A 394 -14.70 1.42 -22.28
N PHE A 395 -15.32 1.16 -21.14
CA PHE A 395 -15.71 -0.21 -20.78
C PHE A 395 -16.79 -0.78 -21.70
N VAL A 396 -17.84 0.00 -22.01
CA VAL A 396 -18.93 -0.43 -22.91
C VAL A 396 -18.44 -0.66 -24.33
N LYS A 397 -17.50 0.16 -24.82
CA LYS A 397 -16.85 -0.01 -26.12
C LYS A 397 -15.77 -1.09 -26.12
N ASN A 398 -15.51 -1.74 -24.98
CA ASN A 398 -14.45 -2.73 -24.80
C ASN A 398 -13.06 -2.17 -25.15
N ILE A 399 -12.85 -0.87 -24.94
CA ILE A 399 -11.54 -0.22 -24.94
C ILE A 399 -10.83 -0.60 -23.64
N ALA A 400 -11.49 -0.43 -22.50
CA ALA A 400 -11.02 -0.86 -21.19
C ALA A 400 -11.69 -2.17 -20.73
N GLN A 401 -10.96 -3.02 -20.00
CA GLN A 401 -11.46 -4.32 -19.55
C GLN A 401 -11.87 -4.31 -18.08
N ILE A 402 -11.37 -3.35 -17.30
CA ILE A 402 -11.70 -3.18 -15.88
C ILE A 402 -12.07 -1.72 -15.64
N THR A 403 -13.18 -1.49 -14.93
CA THR A 403 -13.68 -0.16 -14.58
C THR A 403 -14.25 -0.15 -13.16
N TYR A 404 -14.26 1.02 -12.53
CA TYR A 404 -14.91 1.25 -11.25
C TYR A 404 -16.20 2.02 -11.46
N VAL A 405 -17.30 1.47 -10.94
CA VAL A 405 -18.63 2.08 -10.98
C VAL A 405 -19.19 2.16 -9.57
N SER A 406 -19.63 3.35 -9.19
CA SER A 406 -20.31 3.56 -7.91
C SER A 406 -21.76 3.06 -7.98
N THR A 407 -22.39 2.85 -6.84
CA THR A 407 -23.83 2.53 -6.77
C THR A 407 -24.72 3.59 -7.43
N ILE A 408 -24.28 4.85 -7.46
CA ILE A 408 -25.01 5.97 -8.07
C ILE A 408 -24.94 5.91 -9.60
N THR A 409 -23.81 5.46 -10.16
CA THR A 409 -23.53 5.48 -11.60
C THR A 409 -23.83 4.14 -12.27
N MET A 410 -24.19 3.10 -11.50
CA MET A 410 -24.59 1.79 -12.01
C MET A 410 -25.78 1.84 -12.98
N PRO A 411 -26.85 2.63 -12.75
CA PRO A 411 -27.97 2.72 -13.70
C PRO A 411 -27.54 3.30 -15.06
N GLU A 412 -26.57 4.22 -15.07
CA GLU A 412 -26.02 4.81 -16.29
C GLU A 412 -25.20 3.80 -17.10
N LEU A 413 -24.35 3.01 -16.43
CA LEU A 413 -23.65 1.88 -17.04
C LEU A 413 -24.64 0.91 -17.70
N VAL A 414 -25.69 0.50 -16.97
CA VAL A 414 -26.70 -0.42 -17.49
C VAL A 414 -27.38 0.17 -18.73
N LYS A 415 -27.75 1.46 -18.69
CA LYS A 415 -28.38 2.14 -19.83
C LYS A 415 -27.46 2.19 -21.06
N LEU A 416 -26.20 2.58 -20.88
CA LEU A 416 -25.23 2.68 -21.98
C LEU A 416 -24.92 1.29 -22.55
N TYR A 417 -24.79 0.28 -21.69
CA TYR A 417 -24.58 -1.10 -22.11
C TYR A 417 -25.78 -1.65 -22.89
N SER A 418 -27.01 -1.43 -22.40
CA SER A 418 -28.26 -1.75 -23.10
C SER A 418 -28.31 -1.11 -24.49
N ALA A 419 -27.98 0.18 -24.59
CA ALA A 419 -27.95 0.90 -25.86
C ALA A 419 -26.89 0.33 -26.83
N ALA A 420 -25.73 -0.06 -26.33
CA ALA A 420 -24.65 -0.62 -27.14
C ALA A 420 -24.92 -2.07 -27.60
N THR A 421 -25.67 -2.83 -26.82
CA THR A 421 -25.96 -4.26 -27.08
C THR A 421 -27.33 -4.51 -27.69
N GLY A 422 -28.21 -3.50 -27.72
CA GLY A 422 -29.58 -3.60 -28.22
C GLY A 422 -30.53 -4.33 -27.25
N ILE A 423 -30.22 -4.32 -25.95
CA ILE A 423 -30.97 -5.00 -24.87
C ILE A 423 -31.87 -4.01 -24.13
#